data_AF-A0A0A7KDA4-F1
#
_entry.id   AF-A0A0A7KDA4-F1
#
_cell.length_a   1.000
_cell.length_b   1.000
_cell.length_c   1.000
_cell.angle_alpha   90.00
_cell.angle_beta   90.00
_cell.angle_gamma   90.00
#
_symmetry.space_group_name_H-M   'P 1'
#
loop_
_entity.id
_entity.type
_entity.pdbx_description
1 polymer ?
#
loop_
_entity_poly.entity_id
_entity_poly.type
_entity_poly.pdbx_seq_one_letter_code
_entity_poly.pdbx_strand_id
1 'polypeptide(L)'
;MIGTALGFAVRQSRRMALGILAGAALLAGGFYLGQRLDLPAVSRLSNADTSGRDLVWNNVLSVIRSEPVSGVGSYRLGVRLSPPGEGCTLWPAPDGSVTPCPAWIDRLGQPWLIAHNVTLQELAEAGPLGLLGLFVLLGVAAAAAWRQRDPLGLAVLSGLLVATANDNTLIVPGPFVGELFWVTAGCVLARMPQRSPAVGWAGGVAAAGLLAALSFPLLVGTLRPAPPIQASLDALIAPRQVQDTQNYQAFVRLNLPPGAYRVSLRACQESCSTILTLPVTAPASGPTPLLKLGGNLYDTAEQRVELLLYPGKGSVRPQPLAQTSWTVTRARKEATP
;
A
#
# COMPACT_ATOMS: atom_id res chain seq x y z
N MET A 1 -6.70 -13.56 -16.13
CA MET A 1 -7.92 -14.36 -16.42
C MET A 1 -9.18 -13.51 -16.53
N ILE A 2 -9.45 -12.58 -15.60
CA ILE A 2 -10.52 -11.58 -15.79
C ILE A 2 -10.29 -10.80 -17.10
N GLY A 3 -9.04 -10.38 -17.33
CA GLY A 3 -8.62 -9.76 -18.57
C GLY A 3 -8.99 -10.56 -19.81
N THR A 4 -8.56 -11.82 -19.90
CA THR A 4 -8.94 -12.70 -21.00
C THR A 4 -10.45 -12.80 -21.12
N ALA A 5 -11.20 -13.09 -20.05
CA ALA A 5 -12.66 -13.19 -20.11
C ALA A 5 -13.34 -11.94 -20.70
N LEU A 6 -12.90 -10.74 -20.31
CA LEU A 6 -13.40 -9.47 -20.85
C LEU A 6 -13.00 -9.28 -22.32
N GLY A 7 -11.75 -9.55 -22.68
CA GLY A 7 -11.29 -9.52 -24.08
C GLY A 7 -12.08 -10.49 -24.98
N PHE A 8 -12.39 -11.68 -24.48
CA PHE A 8 -13.23 -12.67 -25.16
C PHE A 8 -14.70 -12.21 -25.26
N ALA A 9 -15.26 -11.57 -24.23
CA ALA A 9 -16.66 -11.11 -24.18
C ALA A 9 -17.00 -10.07 -25.26
N VAL A 10 -16.02 -9.24 -25.63
CA VAL A 10 -16.21 -8.19 -26.64
C VAL A 10 -16.18 -8.73 -28.07
N ARG A 11 -15.64 -9.94 -28.27
CA ARG A 11 -15.67 -10.68 -29.54
C ARG A 11 -16.92 -11.56 -29.56
N GLN A 12 -18.07 -10.97 -29.86
CA GLN A 12 -19.41 -11.59 -29.82
C GLN A 12 -19.55 -12.89 -30.65
N SER A 13 -19.14 -14.05 -30.11
CA SER A 13 -19.42 -15.36 -30.72
C SER A 13 -19.94 -16.37 -29.68
N ARG A 14 -21.00 -17.10 -30.05
CA ARG A 14 -21.62 -18.13 -29.19
C ARG A 14 -20.64 -19.25 -28.80
N ARG A 15 -19.70 -19.60 -29.68
CA ARG A 15 -18.65 -20.59 -29.40
C ARG A 15 -17.66 -20.09 -28.33
N MET A 16 -17.40 -18.79 -28.28
CA MET A 16 -16.55 -18.19 -27.25
C MET A 16 -17.24 -18.06 -25.90
N ALA A 17 -18.56 -17.84 -25.86
CA ALA A 17 -19.33 -17.85 -24.61
C ALA A 17 -19.23 -19.22 -23.90
N LEU A 18 -19.29 -20.32 -24.67
CA LEU A 18 -19.06 -21.67 -24.15
C LEU A 18 -17.62 -21.86 -23.65
N GLY A 19 -16.63 -21.29 -24.34
CA GLY A 19 -15.23 -21.30 -23.90
C GLY A 19 -15.01 -20.53 -22.58
N ILE A 20 -15.65 -19.37 -22.41
CA ILE A 20 -15.61 -18.60 -21.15
C ILE A 20 -16.26 -19.41 -20.02
N LEU A 21 -17.42 -20.01 -20.25
CA LEU A 21 -18.11 -20.84 -19.27
C LEU A 21 -17.28 -22.06 -18.85
N ALA A 22 -16.69 -22.78 -19.82
CA ALA A 22 -15.81 -23.91 -19.55
C ALA A 22 -14.56 -23.48 -18.77
N GLY A 23 -13.95 -22.35 -19.15
CA GLY A 23 -12.82 -21.78 -18.41
C GLY A 23 -13.20 -21.38 -16.98
N ALA A 24 -14.33 -20.71 -16.78
CA ALA A 24 -14.84 -20.35 -15.46
C ALA A 24 -15.14 -21.59 -14.60
N ALA A 25 -15.71 -22.64 -15.19
CA ALA A 25 -15.98 -23.90 -14.50
C ALA A 25 -14.69 -24.63 -14.10
N LEU A 26 -13.70 -24.71 -14.99
CA LEU A 26 -12.39 -25.28 -14.67
C LEU A 26 -11.67 -24.50 -13.57
N LEU A 27 -11.82 -23.17 -13.55
CA LEU A 27 -11.23 -22.33 -12.50
C LEU A 27 -11.93 -22.52 -11.15
N ALA A 28 -13.25 -22.51 -11.13
CA ALA A 28 -14.01 -22.77 -9.91
C ALA A 28 -13.69 -24.17 -9.36
N GLY A 29 -13.61 -25.17 -10.25
CA GLY A 29 -13.21 -26.54 -9.90
C GLY A 29 -11.77 -26.63 -9.39
N GLY A 30 -10.81 -25.98 -10.06
CA GLY A 30 -9.40 -25.95 -9.66
C GLY A 30 -9.18 -25.20 -8.35
N PHE A 31 -9.89 -24.10 -8.13
CA PHE A 31 -9.87 -23.36 -6.86
C PHE A 31 -10.46 -24.20 -5.72
N TYR A 32 -11.62 -24.82 -5.94
CA TYR A 32 -12.25 -25.71 -4.96
C TYR A 32 -11.36 -26.91 -4.61
N LEU A 33 -10.77 -27.56 -5.61
CA LEU A 33 -9.86 -28.68 -5.42
C LEU A 33 -8.57 -28.23 -4.70
N GLY A 34 -8.01 -27.09 -5.10
CA GLY A 34 -6.82 -26.54 -4.47
C GLY A 34 -7.01 -26.12 -3.02
N GLN A 35 -8.22 -25.65 -2.65
CA GLN A 35 -8.59 -25.44 -1.24
C GLN A 35 -8.68 -26.76 -0.47
N ARG A 36 -9.26 -27.81 -1.07
CA ARG A 36 -9.34 -29.15 -0.44
C ARG A 36 -7.98 -29.81 -0.25
N LEU A 37 -7.01 -29.48 -1.09
CA LEU A 37 -5.65 -30.00 -1.06
C LEU A 37 -4.68 -29.09 -0.28
N ASP A 38 -5.17 -28.06 0.41
CA ASP A 38 -4.37 -27.09 1.18
C ASP A 38 -3.16 -26.52 0.42
N LEU A 39 -3.32 -26.29 -0.89
CA LEU A 39 -2.23 -25.75 -1.70
C LEU A 39 -1.91 -24.31 -1.25
N PRO A 40 -0.65 -23.99 -0.87
CA PRO A 40 -0.30 -22.67 -0.34
C PRO A 40 -0.62 -21.48 -1.27
N ALA A 41 -0.57 -21.70 -2.59
CA ALA A 41 -0.94 -20.68 -3.57
C ALA A 41 -2.45 -20.37 -3.56
N VAL A 42 -3.30 -21.39 -3.34
CA VAL A 42 -4.76 -21.25 -3.31
C VAL A 42 -5.22 -20.71 -1.96
N SER A 43 -4.60 -21.15 -0.87
CA SER A 43 -4.87 -20.58 0.46
C SER A 43 -4.50 -19.11 0.51
N ARG A 44 -3.42 -18.69 -0.17
CA ARG A 44 -3.03 -17.27 -0.31
C ARG A 44 -4.04 -16.45 -1.13
N LEU A 45 -4.66 -17.03 -2.16
CA LEU A 45 -5.72 -16.37 -2.93
C LEU A 45 -7.01 -16.14 -2.13
N SER A 46 -7.31 -17.02 -1.17
CA SER A 46 -8.47 -16.88 -0.27
C SER A 46 -8.17 -16.14 1.03
N ASN A 47 -6.90 -15.85 1.32
CA ASN A 47 -6.50 -15.17 2.55
C ASN A 47 -6.61 -13.65 2.37
N ALA A 48 -7.29 -12.99 3.32
CA ALA A 48 -7.41 -11.53 3.37
C ALA A 48 -6.22 -10.85 4.09
N ASP A 49 -5.20 -11.62 4.49
CA ASP A 49 -3.98 -11.09 5.09
C ASP A 49 -3.24 -10.20 4.08
N THR A 50 -3.14 -8.92 4.42
CA THR A 50 -2.49 -7.90 3.59
C THR A 50 -0.96 -7.95 3.68
N SER A 51 -0.37 -8.94 4.37
CA SER A 51 1.08 -9.09 4.52
C SER A 51 1.74 -7.84 5.10
N GLY A 52 1.07 -7.18 6.06
CA GLY A 52 1.56 -5.96 6.71
C GLY A 52 1.33 -4.66 5.94
N ARG A 53 0.64 -4.67 4.79
CA ARG A 53 0.32 -3.44 4.05
C ARG A 53 -0.55 -2.47 4.84
N ASP A 54 -1.31 -2.93 5.83
CA ASP A 54 -2.05 -2.05 6.74
C ASP A 54 -1.18 -1.04 7.49
N LEU A 55 0.03 -1.46 7.91
CA LEU A 55 1.02 -0.58 8.55
C LEU A 55 1.50 0.48 7.57
N VAL A 56 1.85 0.07 6.35
CA VAL A 56 2.29 0.98 5.27
C VAL A 56 1.19 1.97 4.94
N TRP A 57 -0.05 1.49 4.76
CA TRP A 57 -1.21 2.33 4.48
C TRP A 57 -1.47 3.35 5.59
N ASN A 58 -1.23 3.01 6.86
CA ASN A 58 -1.34 3.98 7.95
C ASN A 58 -0.32 5.11 7.81
N ASN A 59 0.93 4.78 7.46
CA ASN A 59 1.97 5.78 7.22
C ASN A 59 1.63 6.64 6.00
N VAL A 60 1.16 6.04 4.90
CA VAL A 60 0.71 6.80 3.72
C VAL A 60 -0.46 7.72 4.06
N LEU A 61 -1.41 7.28 4.89
CA LEU A 61 -2.48 8.16 5.37
C LEU A 61 -1.95 9.33 6.21
N SER A 62 -0.84 9.15 6.94
CA SER A 62 -0.19 10.27 7.64
C SER A 62 0.41 11.28 6.66
N VAL A 63 0.97 10.82 5.53
CA VAL A 63 1.48 11.67 4.44
C VAL A 63 0.35 12.43 3.75
N ILE A 64 -0.76 11.75 3.43
CA ILE A 64 -1.94 12.39 2.83
C ILE A 64 -2.49 13.48 3.77
N ARG A 65 -2.46 13.26 5.09
CA ARG A 65 -2.90 14.29 6.06
C ARG A 65 -1.96 15.47 6.16
N SER A 66 -0.65 15.27 5.93
CA SER A 66 0.32 16.37 5.94
C SER A 66 0.24 17.21 4.67
N GLU A 67 -0.03 16.58 3.52
CA GLU A 67 -0.12 17.25 2.21
C GLU A 67 -1.44 16.91 1.48
N PRO A 68 -2.61 17.33 2.00
CA PRO A 68 -3.91 16.83 1.54
C PRO A 68 -4.33 17.31 0.15
N VAL A 69 -3.70 18.37 -0.36
CA VAL A 69 -4.09 19.01 -1.63
C VAL A 69 -3.11 18.68 -2.75
N SER A 70 -1.82 18.89 -2.53
CA SER A 70 -0.79 18.70 -3.56
C SER A 70 -0.23 17.29 -3.61
N GLY A 71 -0.31 16.54 -2.50
CA GLY A 71 0.60 15.43 -2.27
C GLY A 71 2.06 15.90 -2.10
N VAL A 72 2.97 14.94 -2.00
CA VAL A 72 4.41 15.19 -1.77
C VAL A 72 5.25 15.27 -3.05
N GLY A 73 4.63 15.07 -4.21
CA GLY A 73 5.27 14.98 -5.51
C GLY A 73 5.54 13.54 -5.96
N SER A 74 5.57 13.33 -7.28
CA SER A 74 5.85 12.03 -7.89
C SER A 74 7.21 11.49 -7.46
N TYR A 75 7.26 10.21 -7.10
CA TYR A 75 8.44 9.51 -6.58
C TYR A 75 8.98 10.04 -5.25
N ARG A 76 8.22 10.88 -4.52
CA ARG A 76 8.63 11.41 -3.21
C ARG A 76 7.99 10.69 -2.03
N LEU A 77 6.99 9.84 -2.27
CA LEU A 77 6.36 9.09 -1.18
C LEU A 77 7.36 8.21 -0.43
N GLY A 78 8.27 7.56 -1.16
CA GLY A 78 9.24 6.65 -0.57
C GLY A 78 10.15 7.28 0.50
N VAL A 79 10.54 8.55 0.31
CA VAL A 79 11.29 9.32 1.32
C VAL A 79 10.50 9.45 2.61
N ARG A 80 9.19 9.69 2.51
CA ARG A 80 8.29 9.86 3.67
C ARG A 80 7.95 8.55 4.36
N LEU A 81 8.14 7.41 3.68
CA LEU A 81 7.89 6.07 4.23
C LEU A 81 9.15 5.41 4.80
N SER A 82 10.34 5.88 4.40
CA SER A 82 11.62 5.33 4.84
C SER A 82 11.82 5.50 6.36
N PRO A 83 12.34 4.47 7.06
CA PRO A 83 12.72 4.60 8.46
C PRO A 83 13.76 5.73 8.63
N PRO A 84 13.73 6.48 9.74
CA PRO A 84 14.68 7.56 9.95
C PRO A 84 16.13 7.04 9.96
N GLY A 85 17.07 7.82 9.42
CA GLY A 85 18.49 7.44 9.39
C GLY A 85 18.86 6.36 8.38
N GLU A 86 17.90 5.80 7.63
CA GLU A 86 18.20 4.95 6.49
C GLU A 86 18.51 5.79 5.24
N GLY A 87 19.58 5.43 4.54
CA GLY A 87 19.93 6.01 3.25
C GLY A 87 19.13 5.39 2.11
N CYS A 88 19.28 5.93 0.90
CA CYS A 88 18.72 5.30 -0.28
C CYS A 88 19.41 3.95 -0.55
N THR A 89 18.63 2.89 -0.67
CA THR A 89 19.14 1.54 -0.98
C THR A 89 18.36 0.86 -2.08
N LEU A 90 19.05 0.29 -3.07
CA LEU A 90 18.45 -0.55 -4.10
C LEU A 90 17.84 -1.83 -3.51
N TRP A 91 17.12 -2.58 -4.34
CA TRP A 91 16.53 -3.86 -3.97
C TRP A 91 17.57 -4.81 -3.36
N PRO A 92 17.21 -5.54 -2.28
CA PRO A 92 18.08 -6.57 -1.72
C PRO A 92 18.42 -7.60 -2.81
N ALA A 93 19.70 -7.90 -2.96
CA ALA A 93 20.14 -8.99 -3.79
C ALA A 93 19.71 -10.34 -3.18
N PRO A 94 19.70 -11.45 -3.96
CA PRO A 94 19.30 -12.77 -3.46
C PRO A 94 20.12 -13.26 -2.26
N ASP A 95 21.33 -12.74 -2.06
CA ASP A 95 22.21 -13.02 -0.93
C ASP A 95 21.92 -12.16 0.32
N GLY A 96 20.91 -11.29 0.24
CA GLY A 96 20.52 -10.36 1.30
C GLY A 96 21.36 -9.08 1.35
N SER A 97 22.34 -8.91 0.46
CA SER A 97 23.10 -7.66 0.39
C SER A 97 22.23 -6.52 -0.13
N VAL A 98 22.41 -5.34 0.44
CA VAL A 98 21.65 -4.14 0.10
C VAL A 98 22.64 -3.11 -0.43
N THR A 99 22.51 -2.76 -1.71
CA THR A 99 23.43 -1.83 -2.37
C THR A 99 22.92 -0.40 -2.21
N PRO A 100 23.76 0.58 -1.83
CA PRO A 100 23.35 1.98 -1.79
C PRO A 100 22.99 2.48 -3.19
N CYS A 101 22.12 3.47 -3.26
CA CYS A 101 21.70 4.03 -4.53
C CYS A 101 22.83 4.77 -5.25
N PRO A 102 22.88 4.71 -6.59
CA PRO A 102 23.65 5.65 -7.39
C PRO A 102 23.23 7.09 -7.09
N ALA A 103 24.17 8.04 -7.17
CA ALA A 103 23.94 9.45 -6.82
C ALA A 103 22.77 10.12 -7.58
N TRP A 104 22.44 9.64 -8.79
CA TRP A 104 21.32 10.15 -9.57
C TRP A 104 19.95 9.64 -9.08
N ILE A 105 19.89 8.47 -8.45
CA ILE A 105 18.68 7.94 -7.78
C ILE A 105 18.58 8.45 -6.34
N ASP A 106 19.71 8.62 -5.65
CA ASP A 106 19.76 9.00 -4.23
C ASP A 106 18.92 10.25 -3.91
N ARG A 107 18.86 11.20 -4.86
CA ARG A 107 18.02 12.40 -4.76
C ARG A 107 16.52 12.13 -4.71
N LEU A 108 16.06 10.99 -5.21
CA LEU A 108 14.67 10.53 -5.14
C LEU A 108 14.38 9.79 -3.82
N GLY A 109 15.41 9.51 -3.02
CA GLY A 109 15.32 8.63 -1.85
C GLY A 109 14.93 7.22 -2.27
N GLN A 110 13.95 6.61 -1.61
CA GLN A 110 13.59 5.21 -1.83
C GLN A 110 12.29 5.04 -2.67
N PRO A 111 12.25 5.34 -3.99
CA PRO A 111 11.02 5.36 -4.78
C PRO A 111 10.30 4.01 -4.93
N TRP A 112 10.97 2.90 -4.58
CA TRP A 112 10.37 1.55 -4.51
C TRP A 112 9.60 1.30 -3.21
N LEU A 113 9.70 2.18 -2.19
CA LEU A 113 8.79 2.15 -1.05
C LEU A 113 7.45 2.78 -1.46
N ILE A 114 6.47 1.92 -1.63
CA ILE A 114 5.19 2.27 -2.27
C ILE A 114 4.01 1.95 -1.36
N ALA A 115 2.88 2.59 -1.61
CA ALA A 115 1.65 2.37 -0.88
C ALA A 115 1.02 0.99 -1.13
N HIS A 116 1.47 0.23 -2.15
CA HIS A 116 0.84 -1.03 -2.56
C HIS A 116 -0.67 -0.91 -2.84
N ASN A 117 -1.13 0.31 -3.13
CA ASN A 117 -2.49 0.64 -3.51
C ASN A 117 -2.42 1.90 -4.38
N VAL A 118 -2.97 1.82 -5.59
CA VAL A 118 -2.92 2.89 -6.61
C VAL A 118 -3.54 4.20 -6.12
N THR A 119 -4.69 4.12 -5.43
CA THR A 119 -5.40 5.29 -4.91
C THR A 119 -4.59 5.96 -3.82
N LEU A 120 -4.05 5.19 -2.86
CA LEU A 120 -3.20 5.77 -1.80
C LEU A 120 -1.92 6.37 -2.37
N GLN A 121 -1.27 5.69 -3.32
CA GLN A 121 -0.05 6.20 -3.94
C GLN A 121 -0.33 7.55 -4.61
N GLU A 122 -1.31 7.58 -5.51
CA GLU A 122 -1.58 8.76 -6.33
C GLU A 122 -2.10 9.92 -5.47
N LEU A 123 -2.93 9.63 -4.47
CA LEU A 123 -3.40 10.65 -3.54
C LEU A 123 -2.25 11.22 -2.69
N ALA A 124 -1.28 10.39 -2.29
CA ALA A 124 -0.14 10.84 -1.51
C ALA A 124 0.90 11.60 -2.36
N GLU A 125 1.10 11.22 -3.62
CA GLU A 125 2.10 11.86 -4.48
C GLU A 125 1.57 13.07 -5.26
N ALA A 126 0.33 13.03 -5.73
CA ALA A 126 -0.22 14.04 -6.64
C ALA A 126 -1.56 14.64 -6.17
N GLY A 127 -2.01 14.27 -4.97
CA GLY A 127 -3.23 14.80 -4.37
C GLY A 127 -4.52 14.42 -5.10
N PRO A 128 -5.66 15.03 -4.73
CA PRO A 128 -6.96 14.72 -5.32
C PRO A 128 -7.02 14.99 -6.83
N LEU A 129 -6.33 16.02 -7.32
CA LEU A 129 -6.33 16.35 -8.75
C LEU A 129 -5.55 15.32 -9.57
N GLY A 130 -4.38 14.89 -9.11
CA GLY A 130 -3.62 13.82 -9.74
C GLY A 130 -4.41 12.51 -9.77
N LEU A 131 -5.04 12.17 -8.63
CA LEU A 131 -5.92 11.01 -8.51
C LEU A 131 -7.04 11.04 -9.56
N LEU A 132 -7.77 12.15 -9.66
CA LEU A 132 -8.84 12.29 -10.66
C LEU A 132 -8.30 12.20 -12.09
N GLY A 133 -7.17 12.84 -12.39
CA GLY A 133 -6.52 12.78 -13.69
C GLY A 133 -6.14 11.35 -14.08
N LEU A 134 -5.54 10.60 -13.16
CA LEU A 134 -5.20 9.19 -13.36
C LEU A 134 -6.45 8.36 -13.67
N PHE A 135 -7.49 8.43 -12.83
CA PHE A 135 -8.68 7.61 -13.03
C PHE A 135 -9.47 7.98 -14.29
N VAL A 136 -9.46 9.26 -14.69
CA VAL A 136 -9.98 9.67 -16.00
C VAL A 136 -9.19 9.02 -17.13
N LEU A 137 -7.86 9.07 -17.09
CA LEU A 137 -7.01 8.43 -18.11
C LEU A 137 -7.23 6.92 -18.20
N LEU A 138 -7.28 6.23 -17.05
CA LEU A 138 -7.57 4.80 -16.97
C LEU A 138 -8.97 4.47 -17.51
N GLY A 139 -9.97 5.27 -17.15
CA GLY A 139 -11.36 5.13 -17.60
C GLY A 139 -11.50 5.32 -19.10
N VAL A 140 -10.86 6.35 -19.67
CA VAL A 140 -10.86 6.62 -21.11
C VAL A 140 -10.17 5.48 -21.87
N ALA A 141 -9.02 4.99 -21.40
CA ALA A 141 -8.31 3.87 -22.03
C ALA A 141 -9.16 2.58 -22.04
N ALA A 142 -9.78 2.24 -20.89
CA ALA A 142 -10.66 1.07 -20.78
C ALA A 142 -11.91 1.20 -21.66
N ALA A 143 -12.57 2.36 -21.65
CA ALA A 143 -13.74 2.64 -22.48
C ALA A 143 -13.40 2.61 -23.97
N ALA A 144 -12.24 3.16 -24.35
CA ALA A 144 -11.76 3.14 -25.73
C ALA A 144 -11.49 1.71 -26.20
N ALA A 145 -10.81 0.87 -25.41
CA ALA A 145 -10.55 -0.54 -25.74
C ALA A 145 -11.86 -1.31 -25.94
N TRP A 146 -12.80 -1.13 -25.02
CA TRP A 146 -14.12 -1.75 -25.08
C TRP A 146 -14.89 -1.36 -26.35
N ARG A 147 -14.96 -0.05 -26.64
CA ARG A 147 -15.75 0.47 -27.78
C ARG A 147 -15.13 0.13 -29.13
N GLN A 148 -13.81 0.11 -29.23
CA GLN A 148 -13.10 -0.30 -30.44
C GLN A 148 -13.17 -1.82 -30.67
N ARG A 149 -13.73 -2.56 -29.71
CA ARG A 149 -13.75 -4.02 -29.69
C ARG A 149 -12.35 -4.62 -29.81
N ASP A 150 -11.37 -4.04 -29.13
CA ASP A 150 -10.00 -4.55 -29.09
C ASP A 150 -9.88 -5.62 -27.99
N PRO A 151 -9.88 -6.93 -28.34
CA PRO A 151 -9.87 -8.00 -27.36
C PRO A 151 -8.53 -8.06 -26.61
N LEU A 152 -7.41 -7.76 -27.29
CA LEU A 152 -6.08 -7.80 -26.70
C LEU A 152 -5.89 -6.62 -25.76
N GLY A 153 -6.23 -5.41 -26.24
CA GLY A 153 -6.16 -4.20 -25.44
C GLY A 153 -6.99 -4.30 -24.17
N LEU A 154 -8.23 -4.78 -24.29
CA LEU A 154 -9.10 -4.97 -23.13
C LEU A 154 -8.55 -6.03 -22.19
N ALA A 155 -8.01 -7.14 -22.71
CA ALA A 155 -7.49 -8.21 -21.87
C ALA A 155 -6.27 -7.79 -21.04
N VAL A 156 -5.35 -7.05 -21.65
CA VAL A 156 -4.17 -6.52 -20.97
C VAL A 156 -4.59 -5.45 -19.96
N LEU A 157 -5.34 -4.43 -20.38
CA LEU A 157 -5.71 -3.31 -19.51
C LEU A 157 -6.51 -3.78 -18.29
N SER A 158 -7.58 -4.56 -18.49
CA SER A 158 -8.41 -5.02 -17.37
C SER A 158 -7.71 -6.08 -16.51
N GLY A 159 -6.85 -6.92 -17.11
CA GLY A 159 -6.04 -7.87 -16.35
C GLY A 159 -5.07 -7.18 -15.39
N LEU A 160 -4.40 -6.12 -15.86
CA LEU A 160 -3.45 -5.36 -15.06
C LEU A 160 -4.13 -4.41 -14.07
N LEU A 161 -5.29 -3.81 -14.42
CA LEU A 161 -6.11 -3.05 -13.47
C LEU A 161 -6.60 -3.93 -12.30
N VAL A 162 -6.95 -5.19 -12.55
CA VAL A 162 -7.29 -6.14 -11.48
C VAL A 162 -6.08 -6.44 -10.60
N ALA A 163 -4.90 -6.68 -11.20
CA ALA A 163 -3.67 -6.83 -10.42
C ALA A 163 -3.40 -5.59 -9.55
N THR A 164 -3.73 -4.41 -10.09
CA THR A 164 -3.59 -3.11 -9.43
C THR A 164 -4.46 -2.95 -8.18
N ALA A 165 -5.60 -3.65 -8.14
CA ALA A 165 -6.49 -3.64 -6.98
C ALA A 165 -5.83 -4.26 -5.74
N ASN A 166 -4.90 -5.20 -5.96
CA ASN A 166 -4.19 -5.90 -4.89
C ASN A 166 -2.84 -5.25 -4.57
N ASP A 167 -2.13 -4.74 -5.58
CA ASP A 167 -0.82 -4.10 -5.45
C ASP A 167 -0.64 -2.96 -6.46
N ASN A 168 0.13 -1.91 -6.17
CA ASN A 168 0.33 -0.83 -7.14
C ASN A 168 1.38 -1.20 -8.20
N THR A 169 0.92 -1.73 -9.33
CA THR A 169 1.79 -2.19 -10.43
C THR A 169 1.88 -1.23 -11.62
N LEU A 170 1.14 -0.10 -11.60
CA LEU A 170 0.99 0.77 -12.77
C LEU A 170 1.71 2.12 -12.68
N ILE A 171 1.89 2.64 -11.46
CA ILE A 171 2.42 4.01 -11.26
C ILE A 171 3.95 4.01 -11.13
N VAL A 172 4.51 2.92 -10.62
CA VAL A 172 5.91 2.87 -10.23
C VAL A 172 6.72 2.24 -11.37
N PRO A 173 7.89 2.81 -11.75
CA PRO A 173 8.78 2.23 -12.73
C PRO A 173 9.11 0.79 -12.35
N GLY A 174 8.90 -0.13 -13.27
CA GLY A 174 9.10 -1.54 -13.00
C GLY A 174 8.98 -2.29 -14.30
N PRO A 175 10.09 -2.81 -14.87
CA PRO A 175 10.34 -3.04 -16.30
C PRO A 175 9.50 -4.13 -16.99
N PHE A 176 8.29 -4.38 -16.50
CA PHE A 176 7.47 -5.51 -16.88
C PHE A 176 5.99 -5.14 -16.99
N VAL A 177 5.40 -4.63 -15.91
CA VAL A 177 3.93 -4.55 -15.79
C VAL A 177 3.40 -3.16 -16.16
N GLY A 178 4.04 -2.11 -15.63
CA GLY A 178 3.63 -0.73 -15.91
C GLY A 178 3.82 -0.35 -17.37
N GLU A 179 4.95 -0.71 -17.96
CA GLU A 179 5.28 -0.35 -19.35
C GLU A 179 4.33 -1.06 -20.33
N LEU A 180 4.05 -2.35 -20.11
CA LEU A 180 3.09 -3.09 -20.94
C LEU A 180 1.70 -2.45 -20.87
N PHE A 181 1.27 -2.04 -19.67
CA PHE A 181 -0.01 -1.35 -19.49
C PHE A 181 -0.06 -0.05 -20.28
N TRP A 182 0.92 0.83 -20.08
CA TRP A 182 0.93 2.16 -20.68
C TRP A 182 1.16 2.14 -22.20
N VAL A 183 1.98 1.22 -22.71
CA VAL A 183 2.10 0.98 -24.16
C VAL A 183 0.77 0.52 -24.74
N THR A 184 0.09 -0.41 -24.09
CA THR A 184 -1.22 -0.89 -24.55
C THR A 184 -2.27 0.21 -24.51
N ALA A 185 -2.30 1.00 -23.43
CA ALA A 185 -3.17 2.16 -23.31
C ALA A 185 -2.91 3.16 -24.45
N GLY A 186 -1.65 3.49 -24.71
CA GLY A 186 -1.23 4.34 -25.83
C GLY A 186 -1.70 3.82 -27.18
N CYS A 187 -1.50 2.53 -27.47
CA CYS A 187 -1.96 1.89 -28.71
C CYS A 187 -3.48 1.91 -28.88
N VAL A 188 -4.24 1.72 -27.80
CA VAL A 188 -5.70 1.82 -27.81
C VAL A 188 -6.14 3.26 -28.04
N LEU A 189 -5.54 4.23 -27.35
CA LEU A 189 -5.89 5.64 -27.46
C LEU A 189 -5.49 6.24 -28.81
N ALA A 190 -4.37 5.82 -29.40
CA ALA A 190 -3.91 6.28 -30.71
C ALA A 190 -4.85 5.89 -31.87
N ARG A 191 -5.61 4.80 -31.70
CA ARG A 191 -6.62 4.33 -32.68
C ARG A 191 -8.01 4.93 -32.43
N MET A 192 -8.15 5.77 -31.41
CA MET A 192 -9.42 6.38 -31.05
C MET A 192 -9.82 7.46 -32.08
N PRO A 193 -11.07 7.46 -32.57
CA PRO A 193 -11.56 8.55 -33.41
C PRO A 193 -11.52 9.90 -32.69
N GLN A 194 -11.28 10.99 -33.42
CA GLN A 194 -11.24 12.37 -32.88
C GLN A 194 -12.49 12.74 -32.05
N ARG A 195 -13.66 12.21 -32.42
CA ARG A 195 -14.89 12.32 -31.64
C ARG A 195 -15.29 10.94 -31.13
N SER A 196 -14.75 10.56 -29.98
CA SER A 196 -15.09 9.29 -29.32
C SER A 196 -15.86 9.55 -28.03
N PRO A 197 -17.00 8.89 -27.79
CA PRO A 197 -17.69 8.99 -26.51
C PRO A 197 -16.88 8.40 -25.34
N ALA A 198 -15.77 7.70 -25.61
CA ALA A 198 -14.81 7.29 -24.59
C ALA A 198 -14.14 8.49 -23.89
N VAL A 199 -14.02 9.65 -24.55
CA VAL A 199 -13.54 10.91 -23.93
C VAL A 199 -14.69 11.65 -23.22
N GLY A 200 -15.94 11.24 -23.44
CA GLY A 200 -17.14 11.80 -22.80
C GLY A 200 -17.67 10.90 -21.68
N TRP A 201 -18.99 10.72 -21.66
CA TRP A 201 -19.69 10.00 -20.58
C TRP A 201 -19.19 8.57 -20.36
N ALA A 202 -18.79 7.84 -21.41
CA ALA A 202 -18.36 6.45 -21.26
C ALA A 202 -17.03 6.35 -20.50
N GLY A 203 -16.10 7.27 -20.78
CA GLY A 203 -14.87 7.41 -20.02
C GLY A 203 -15.13 7.84 -18.59
N GLY A 204 -16.02 8.81 -18.39
CA GLY A 204 -16.42 9.28 -17.05
C GLY A 204 -17.02 8.17 -16.18
N VAL A 205 -17.94 7.36 -16.72
CA VAL A 205 -18.52 6.21 -16.02
C VAL A 205 -17.46 5.15 -15.71
N ALA A 206 -16.59 4.83 -16.68
CA ALA A 206 -15.50 3.88 -16.46
C ALA A 206 -14.52 4.40 -15.39
N ALA A 207 -14.16 5.68 -15.41
CA ALA A 207 -13.29 6.32 -14.44
C ALA A 207 -13.88 6.25 -13.03
N ALA A 208 -15.15 6.62 -12.87
CA ALA A 208 -15.85 6.56 -11.58
C ALA A 208 -15.96 5.11 -11.06
N GLY A 209 -16.28 4.16 -11.95
CA GLY A 209 -16.33 2.74 -11.61
C GLY A 209 -14.98 2.18 -11.19
N LEU A 210 -13.91 2.55 -11.89
CA LEU A 210 -12.54 2.16 -11.53
C LEU A 210 -12.11 2.80 -10.21
N LEU A 211 -12.38 4.09 -10.00
CA LEU A 211 -12.07 4.78 -8.75
C LEU A 211 -12.77 4.09 -7.58
N ALA A 212 -14.06 3.78 -7.72
CA ALA A 212 -14.81 3.07 -6.70
C ALA A 212 -14.22 1.67 -6.45
N ALA A 213 -13.94 0.89 -7.51
CA ALA A 213 -13.45 -0.48 -7.39
C ALA A 213 -12.04 -0.57 -6.79
N LEU A 214 -11.11 0.28 -7.23
CA LEU A 214 -9.71 0.25 -6.78
C LEU A 214 -9.51 0.95 -5.43
N SER A 215 -10.41 1.85 -5.05
CA SER A 215 -10.43 2.47 -3.72
C SER A 215 -11.23 1.68 -2.68
N PHE A 216 -12.02 0.69 -3.10
CA PHE A 216 -12.94 -0.06 -2.22
C PHE A 216 -12.28 -0.65 -0.97
N PRO A 217 -11.12 -1.33 -1.04
CA PRO A 217 -10.49 -1.90 0.16
C PRO A 217 -10.18 -0.84 1.22
N LEU A 218 -9.78 0.37 0.80
CA LEU A 218 -9.50 1.49 1.68
C LEU A 218 -10.78 2.08 2.25
N LEU A 219 -11.77 2.35 1.39
CA LEU A 219 -13.05 2.93 1.80
C LEU A 219 -13.72 2.05 2.86
N VAL A 220 -13.72 0.73 2.68
CA VAL A 220 -14.27 -0.21 3.67
C VAL A 220 -13.45 -0.21 4.96
N GLY A 221 -12.12 -0.16 4.87
CA GLY A 221 -11.23 -0.10 6.02
C GLY A 221 -11.37 1.18 6.83
N THR A 222 -11.51 2.34 6.17
CA THR A 222 -11.59 3.66 6.81
C THR A 222 -12.96 4.00 7.36
N LEU A 223 -14.03 3.52 6.75
CA LEU A 223 -15.40 3.79 7.20
C LEU A 223 -15.80 2.95 8.41
N ARG A 224 -15.09 1.84 8.69
CA ARG A 224 -15.39 0.97 9.83
C ARG A 224 -14.43 1.25 10.99
N PRO A 225 -14.89 1.89 12.09
CA PRO A 225 -14.04 2.10 13.26
C PRO A 225 -13.45 0.77 13.74
N ALA A 226 -12.23 0.82 14.27
CA ALA A 226 -11.61 -0.35 14.86
C ALA A 226 -12.52 -0.87 15.99
N PRO A 227 -12.69 -2.21 16.13
CA PRO A 227 -13.42 -2.75 17.25
C PRO A 227 -12.73 -2.28 18.53
N PRO A 228 -13.48 -1.78 19.52
CA PRO A 228 -12.87 -1.37 20.78
C PRO A 228 -12.23 -2.60 21.43
N ILE A 229 -11.00 -2.44 21.89
CA ILE A 229 -10.30 -3.45 22.66
C ILE A 229 -9.97 -2.90 24.05
N GLN A 230 -9.97 -3.77 25.05
CA GLN A 230 -9.49 -3.42 26.38
C GLN A 230 -7.96 -3.52 26.39
N ALA A 231 -7.29 -2.47 25.93
CA ALA A 231 -5.84 -2.36 25.96
C ALA A 231 -5.40 -1.27 26.94
N SER A 232 -4.43 -1.57 27.79
CA SER A 232 -3.79 -0.56 28.63
C SER A 232 -2.27 -0.74 28.66
N LEU A 233 -1.57 0.37 28.91
CA LEU A 233 -0.12 0.37 29.12
C LEU A 233 0.14 -0.01 30.58
N ASP A 234 0.84 -1.12 30.77
CA ASP A 234 1.31 -1.53 32.09
C ASP A 234 2.62 -0.79 32.45
N ALA A 235 3.53 -0.69 31.47
CA ALA A 235 4.77 0.06 31.61
C ALA A 235 5.17 0.70 30.27
N LEU A 236 5.69 1.93 30.34
CA LEU A 236 6.33 2.64 29.24
C LEU A 236 7.59 3.32 29.78
N ILE A 237 8.76 2.83 29.37
CA ILE A 237 10.06 3.42 29.67
C ILE A 237 10.63 3.96 28.36
N ALA A 238 10.55 5.27 28.17
CA ALA A 238 10.90 5.94 26.93
C ALA A 238 11.65 7.26 27.23
N PRO A 239 12.91 7.42 26.77
CA PRO A 239 13.64 8.68 26.91
C PRO A 239 12.89 9.82 26.21
N ARG A 240 12.67 10.93 26.91
CA ARG A 240 12.05 12.14 26.34
C ARG A 240 13.06 13.20 25.92
N GLN A 241 14.30 13.06 26.38
CA GLN A 241 15.41 13.90 26.02
C GLN A 241 16.58 13.00 25.61
N VAL A 242 17.13 13.23 24.42
CA VAL A 242 18.22 12.42 23.87
C VAL A 242 19.35 13.33 23.40
N GLN A 243 20.59 12.88 23.51
CA GLN A 243 21.74 13.63 22.95
C GLN A 243 21.93 13.32 21.46
N ASP A 244 21.67 12.07 21.09
CA ASP A 244 21.74 11.53 19.75
C ASP A 244 20.40 10.90 19.37
N THR A 245 20.02 11.05 18.10
CA THR A 245 18.81 10.47 17.51
C THR A 245 19.05 9.04 17.01
N GLN A 246 20.30 8.58 16.98
CA GLN A 246 20.64 7.20 16.66
C GLN A 246 20.35 6.24 17.84
N ASN A 247 19.98 5.00 17.51
CA ASN A 247 19.79 3.90 18.48
C ASN A 247 18.83 4.22 19.65
N TYR A 248 17.78 5.00 19.39
CA TYR A 248 16.72 5.26 20.37
C TYR A 248 16.07 3.95 20.82
N GLN A 249 15.79 3.83 22.12
CA GLN A 249 15.15 2.64 22.69
C GLN A 249 14.00 3.03 23.62
N ALA A 250 12.89 2.31 23.49
CA ALA A 250 11.75 2.36 24.39
C ALA A 250 11.38 0.93 24.81
N PHE A 251 10.99 0.78 26.06
CA PHE A 251 10.53 -0.50 26.61
C PHE A 251 9.05 -0.38 26.96
N VAL A 252 8.27 -1.36 26.51
CA VAL A 252 6.81 -1.34 26.63
C VAL A 252 6.31 -2.66 27.17
N ARG A 253 5.37 -2.59 28.10
CA ARG A 253 4.59 -3.72 28.56
C ARG A 253 3.10 -3.39 28.47
N LEU A 254 2.33 -4.29 27.88
CA LEU A 254 0.91 -4.06 27.55
C LEU A 254 0.03 -5.06 28.30
N ASN A 255 -1.14 -4.61 28.74
CA ASN A 255 -2.25 -5.46 29.16
C ASN A 255 -3.23 -5.56 28.00
N LEU A 256 -3.35 -6.76 27.42
CA LEU A 256 -4.13 -7.03 26.21
C LEU A 256 -5.01 -8.27 26.41
N PRO A 257 -6.15 -8.36 25.71
CA PRO A 257 -6.89 -9.62 25.63
C PRO A 257 -6.01 -10.72 25.01
N PRO A 258 -6.14 -11.99 25.42
CA PRO A 258 -5.31 -13.07 24.89
C PRO A 258 -5.39 -13.16 23.36
N GLY A 259 -4.24 -13.31 22.69
CA GLY A 259 -4.19 -13.39 21.24
C GLY A 259 -2.88 -12.89 20.62
N ALA A 260 -2.80 -12.94 19.29
CA ALA A 260 -1.66 -12.45 18.54
C ALA A 260 -1.88 -11.00 18.07
N TYR A 261 -0.87 -10.16 18.24
CA TYR A 261 -0.85 -8.75 17.90
C TYR A 261 0.47 -8.37 17.21
N ARG A 262 0.51 -7.16 16.65
CA ARG A 262 1.72 -6.49 16.17
C ARG A 262 1.83 -5.15 16.86
N VAL A 263 3.02 -4.84 17.37
CA VAL A 263 3.33 -3.55 17.99
C VAL A 263 4.30 -2.81 17.08
N SER A 264 3.93 -1.61 16.66
CA SER A 264 4.72 -0.78 15.75
C SER A 264 5.15 0.50 16.46
N LEU A 265 6.44 0.79 16.42
CA LEU A 265 7.01 2.07 16.82
C LEU A 265 7.23 2.93 15.57
N ARG A 266 6.81 4.19 15.60
CA ARG A 266 7.02 5.14 14.50
C ARG A 266 7.52 6.49 14.98
N ALA A 267 8.32 7.15 14.16
CA ALA A 267 8.73 8.54 14.36
C ALA A 267 7.89 9.43 13.44
N CYS A 268 7.53 10.61 13.91
CA CYS A 268 6.66 11.56 13.21
C CYS A 268 7.27 12.95 13.19
N GLN A 269 7.31 13.53 11.98
CA GLN A 269 7.53 14.95 11.74
C GLN A 269 6.22 15.54 11.18
N GLU A 270 6.21 16.01 9.93
CA GLU A 270 5.01 16.32 9.17
C GLU A 270 4.17 15.06 8.91
N SER A 271 4.84 13.96 8.59
CA SER A 271 4.29 12.62 8.43
C SER A 271 5.07 11.61 9.27
N CYS A 272 4.55 10.39 9.41
CA CYS A 272 5.16 9.34 10.22
C CYS A 272 5.73 8.20 9.36
N SER A 273 6.87 7.65 9.79
CA SER A 273 7.43 6.42 9.23
C SER A 273 7.72 5.40 10.33
N THR A 274 7.59 4.13 9.97
CA THR A 274 7.81 3.01 10.90
C THR A 274 9.30 2.87 11.19
N ILE A 275 9.64 2.83 12.48
CA ILE A 275 11.00 2.50 12.95
C ILE A 275 11.14 0.99 13.05
N LEU A 276 10.19 0.33 13.70
CA LEU A 276 10.22 -1.10 13.97
C LEU A 276 8.81 -1.63 14.17
N THR A 277 8.54 -2.85 13.70
CA THR A 277 7.34 -3.62 14.04
C THR A 277 7.74 -4.97 14.61
N LEU A 278 7.16 -5.35 15.75
CA LEU A 278 7.37 -6.66 16.37
C LEU A 278 6.05 -7.42 16.52
N PRO A 279 6.02 -8.74 16.26
CA PRO A 279 4.91 -9.57 16.68
C PRO A 279 4.91 -9.73 18.21
N VAL A 280 3.73 -9.75 18.82
CA VAL A 280 3.57 -10.05 20.25
C VAL A 280 2.38 -10.97 20.46
N THR A 281 2.54 -11.95 21.34
CA THR A 281 1.45 -12.82 21.79
C THR A 281 1.09 -12.46 23.21
N ALA A 282 -0.14 -12.01 23.41
CA ALA A 282 -0.68 -11.74 24.74
C ALA A 282 -1.05 -13.06 25.42
N PRO A 283 -0.53 -13.33 26.63
CA PRO A 283 -0.82 -14.55 27.36
C PRO A 283 -2.28 -14.61 27.83
N ALA A 284 -2.72 -15.79 28.28
CA ALA A 284 -4.06 -15.99 28.83
C ALA A 284 -4.31 -15.20 30.12
N SER A 285 -3.25 -14.96 30.89
CA SER A 285 -3.27 -14.17 32.12
C SER A 285 -2.01 -13.31 32.24
N GLY A 286 -2.18 -12.10 32.77
CA GLY A 286 -1.10 -11.14 32.99
C GLY A 286 -0.72 -10.31 31.76
N PRO A 287 0.26 -9.40 31.92
CA PRO A 287 0.73 -8.54 30.84
C PRO A 287 1.56 -9.32 29.80
N THR A 288 1.77 -8.70 28.64
CA THR A 288 2.76 -9.16 27.67
C THR A 288 4.17 -9.20 28.28
N PRO A 289 5.13 -9.93 27.69
CA PRO A 289 6.54 -9.73 27.97
C PRO A 289 6.94 -8.26 27.77
N LEU A 290 8.01 -7.83 28.45
CA LEU A 290 8.59 -6.51 28.22
C LEU A 290 9.19 -6.46 26.81
N LEU A 291 8.62 -5.62 25.95
CA LEU A 291 9.03 -5.45 24.56
C LEU A 291 10.11 -4.37 24.50
N LYS A 292 11.23 -4.68 23.84
CA LYS A 292 12.27 -3.72 23.49
C LYS A 292 12.02 -3.22 22.08
N LEU A 293 11.68 -1.94 21.94
CA LEU A 293 11.43 -1.27 20.67
C LEU A 293 12.52 -0.23 20.46
N GLY A 294 13.00 -0.06 19.25
CA GLY A 294 14.03 0.93 19.00
C GLY A 294 14.55 0.94 17.58
N GLY A 295 15.34 1.98 17.30
CA GLY A 295 15.93 2.27 16.01
C GLY A 295 16.31 3.74 15.94
N ASN A 296 16.53 4.26 14.75
CA ASN A 296 16.91 5.65 14.58
C ASN A 296 15.66 6.55 14.58
N LEU A 297 15.83 7.74 15.13
CA LEU A 297 14.88 8.85 15.06
C LEU A 297 15.34 9.85 14.00
N TYR A 298 14.44 10.73 13.59
CA TYR A 298 14.81 11.81 12.67
C TYR A 298 15.80 12.77 13.34
N ASP A 299 16.71 13.33 12.55
CA ASP A 299 17.64 14.36 13.06
C ASP A 299 16.97 15.73 13.16
N THR A 300 16.09 15.90 14.15
CA THR A 300 15.40 17.16 14.45
C THR A 300 15.45 17.50 15.93
N ALA A 301 15.27 18.79 16.25
CA ALA A 301 15.27 19.28 17.62
C ALA A 301 14.14 18.67 18.47
N GLU A 302 12.98 18.44 17.85
CA GLU A 302 11.81 17.84 18.48
C GLU A 302 11.09 16.95 17.46
N GLN A 303 10.54 15.84 17.93
CA GLN A 303 9.66 14.97 17.14
C GLN A 303 8.70 14.19 18.03
N ARG A 304 7.58 13.76 17.44
CA ARG A 304 6.63 12.87 18.10
C ARG A 304 6.98 11.43 17.79
N VAL A 305 7.02 10.58 18.82
CA VAL A 305 7.14 9.14 18.67
C VAL A 305 5.80 8.52 19.05
N GLU A 306 5.36 7.54 18.28
CA GLU A 306 4.09 6.85 18.52
C GLU A 306 4.28 5.34 18.61
N LEU A 307 3.50 4.76 19.51
CA LEU A 307 3.35 3.34 19.67
C LEU A 307 1.95 2.95 19.20
N LEU A 308 1.89 2.05 18.22
CA LEU A 308 0.65 1.57 17.62
C LEU A 308 0.48 0.07 17.87
N LEU A 309 -0.76 -0.33 18.13
CA LEU A 309 -1.15 -1.73 18.31
C LEU A 309 -2.07 -2.18 17.17
N TYR A 310 -1.73 -3.31 16.56
CA TYR A 310 -2.47 -3.91 15.45
C TYR A 310 -2.86 -5.37 15.76
N PRO A 311 -3.88 -5.93 15.09
CA PRO A 311 -4.12 -7.36 15.11
C PRO A 311 -2.89 -8.12 14.57
N GLY A 312 -2.68 -9.35 15.02
CA GLY A 312 -1.52 -10.17 14.61
C GLY A 312 -1.46 -10.42 13.10
N LYS A 313 -2.62 -10.58 12.45
CA LYS A 313 -2.75 -10.69 10.99
C LYS A 313 -2.97 -9.33 10.34
N GLY A 314 -2.41 -9.14 9.16
CA GLY A 314 -2.69 -7.98 8.32
C GLY A 314 -4.17 -7.92 7.96
N SER A 315 -4.71 -6.72 7.84
CA SER A 315 -6.10 -6.53 7.40
C SER A 315 -6.23 -5.42 6.36
N VAL A 316 -7.42 -5.28 5.78
CA VAL A 316 -7.71 -4.13 4.90
C VAL A 316 -7.90 -2.81 5.68
N ARG A 317 -7.91 -2.86 7.02
CA ARG A 317 -8.04 -1.69 7.89
C ARG A 317 -6.65 -1.15 8.24
N PRO A 318 -6.32 0.10 7.83
CA PRO A 318 -5.04 0.72 8.17
C PRO A 318 -5.01 1.30 9.61
N GLN A 319 -6.15 1.49 10.26
CA GLN A 319 -6.21 2.07 11.61
C GLN A 319 -5.72 1.08 12.67
N PRO A 320 -4.90 1.53 13.63
CA PRO A 320 -4.52 0.72 14.79
C PRO A 320 -5.73 0.47 15.70
N LEU A 321 -5.65 -0.61 16.50
CA LEU A 321 -6.61 -0.91 17.56
C LEU A 321 -6.47 0.05 18.75
N ALA A 322 -5.25 0.45 19.05
CA ALA A 322 -4.92 1.42 20.09
C ALA A 322 -3.62 2.16 19.72
N GLN A 323 -3.47 3.37 20.23
CA GLN A 323 -2.26 4.17 20.02
C GLN A 323 -1.94 5.01 21.27
N THR A 324 -0.64 5.26 21.49
CA THR A 324 -0.16 6.28 22.41
C THR A 324 1.02 7.03 21.77
N SER A 325 1.34 8.20 22.30
CA SER A 325 2.40 9.05 21.75
C SER A 325 3.10 9.83 22.84
N TRP A 326 4.37 10.15 22.60
CA TRP A 326 5.15 11.06 23.44
C TRP A 326 6.10 11.88 22.56
N THR A 327 6.54 13.01 23.10
CA THR A 327 7.52 13.87 22.45
C THR A 327 8.93 13.50 22.89
N VAL A 328 9.85 13.48 21.93
CA VAL A 328 11.30 13.33 22.16
C VAL A 328 11.99 14.61 21.68
N THR A 329 12.83 15.17 22.55
CA THR A 329 13.61 16.38 22.30
C THR A 329 15.10 16.04 22.22
N ARG A 330 15.81 16.61 21.25
CA ARG A 330 17.26 16.52 21.18
C ARG A 330 17.86 17.59 22.07
N ALA A 331 18.65 17.18 23.06
CA ALA A 331 19.43 18.11 23.87
C ALA A 331 20.34 18.91 22.95
N ARG A 332 20.26 20.25 23.04
CA ARG A 332 21.13 21.12 22.27
C ARG A 332 22.57 20.78 22.65
N LYS A 333 23.41 20.44 21.67
CA LYS A 333 24.84 20.27 21.90
C LYS A 333 25.35 21.62 22.41
N GLU A 334 25.70 21.73 23.69
CA GLU A 334 26.40 22.93 24.15
C GLU A 334 27.66 23.06 23.29
N ALA A 335 27.76 24.16 22.56
CA ALA A 335 28.98 24.48 21.84
C ALA A 335 30.06 24.60 22.91
N THR A 336 30.94 23.60 22.98
CA THR A 336 32.12 23.67 23.83
C THR A 336 32.96 24.83 23.28
N PRO A 337 33.29 25.84 24.10
CA PRO A 337 33.99 27.04 23.65
C PRO A 337 35.39 26.75 23.10
#